data_AF-A0A832MU55-F1
#
_entry.id   AF-A0A832MU55-F1
#
_cell.length_a   1.000
_cell.length_b   1.000
_cell.length_c   1.000
_cell.angle_alpha   90.00
_cell.angle_beta   90.00
_cell.angle_gamma   90.00
#
_symmetry.space_group_name_H-M   'P 1'
#
loop_
_entity.id
_entity.type
_entity.pdbx_description
1 polymer ?
#
loop_
_entity_poly.entity_id
_entity_poly.type
_entity_poly.pdbx_seq_one_letter_code
_entity_poly.pdbx_strand_id
1 'polypeptide(L)'
;EKWVIRKAFEDMLPESVAWRQKEQFSDGVGYSWIDTLKEIVEKEVSDEQLVNAKYRFSIQTPTSKEEFYYRSIFAEHFPSDAAALCVPQEASVACSTQIALEWDEAFKNMNDPSGRAVANVHDEAY
;
A
#
# COMPACT_ATOMS: atom_id res chain seq x y z
N GLU A 1 18.40 -9.82 -2.90
CA GLU A 1 17.90 -9.74 -1.50
C GLU A 1 17.88 -11.12 -0.81
N LYS A 2 17.93 -11.17 0.54
CA LYS A 2 17.71 -12.39 1.37
C LYS A 2 18.62 -13.60 1.06
N TRP A 3 19.87 -13.35 0.64
CA TRP A 3 20.80 -14.41 0.19
C TRP A 3 20.98 -15.56 1.18
N VAL A 4 21.18 -15.26 2.47
CA VAL A 4 21.42 -16.29 3.51
C VAL A 4 20.25 -17.27 3.61
N ILE A 5 19.02 -16.77 3.55
CA ILE A 5 17.81 -17.61 3.54
C ILE A 5 17.77 -18.45 2.27
N ARG A 6 18.01 -17.84 1.10
CA ARG A 6 17.97 -18.55 -0.19
C ARG A 6 18.99 -19.68 -0.23
N LYS A 7 20.24 -19.42 0.22
CA LYS A 7 21.31 -20.42 0.26
C LYS A 7 21.01 -21.57 1.22
N ALA A 8 20.44 -21.28 2.39
CA ALA A 8 20.13 -22.30 3.40
C ALA A 8 19.06 -23.33 2.97
N PHE A 9 18.21 -22.98 2.00
CA PHE A 9 17.08 -23.80 1.55
C PHE A 9 17.13 -24.11 0.03
N GLU A 10 18.27 -23.90 -0.63
CA GLU A 10 18.38 -24.00 -2.10
C GLU A 10 18.08 -25.41 -2.63
N ASP A 11 18.43 -26.45 -1.87
CA ASP A 11 18.16 -27.85 -2.24
C ASP A 11 16.72 -28.30 -1.97
N MET A 12 15.89 -27.45 -1.33
CA MET A 12 14.51 -27.77 -0.95
C MET A 12 13.46 -27.23 -1.94
N LEU A 13 13.85 -26.35 -2.87
CA LEU A 13 12.97 -25.70 -3.83
C LEU A 13 13.58 -25.75 -5.24
N PRO A 14 12.78 -25.66 -6.31
CA PRO A 14 13.33 -25.45 -7.65
C PRO A 14 14.22 -24.21 -7.69
N GLU A 15 15.35 -24.27 -8.39
CA GLU A 15 16.32 -23.16 -8.50
C GLU A 15 15.64 -21.85 -8.94
N SER A 16 14.71 -21.96 -9.89
CA SER A 16 13.90 -20.84 -10.41
C SER A 16 13.02 -20.16 -9.35
N VAL A 17 12.71 -20.84 -8.25
CA VAL A 17 11.97 -20.30 -7.11
C VAL A 17 12.93 -19.79 -6.03
N ALA A 18 13.95 -20.59 -5.69
CA ALA A 18 14.94 -20.24 -4.66
C ALA A 18 15.69 -18.93 -4.97
N TRP A 19 15.97 -18.69 -6.26
CA TRP A 19 16.70 -17.51 -6.73
C TRP A 19 15.83 -16.49 -7.46
N ARG A 20 14.50 -16.64 -7.44
CA ARG A 20 13.56 -15.69 -8.05
C ARG A 20 13.76 -14.28 -7.50
N GLN A 21 13.88 -13.30 -8.41
CA GLN A 21 13.89 -11.88 -8.05
C GLN A 21 12.59 -11.50 -7.34
N LYS A 22 12.68 -10.56 -6.39
CA LYS A 22 11.50 -10.02 -5.73
C LYS A 22 10.83 -9.04 -6.67
N GLU A 23 9.66 -9.44 -7.16
CA GLU A 23 8.71 -8.54 -7.80
C GLU A 23 8.01 -7.68 -6.74
N GLN A 24 7.67 -6.44 -7.04
CA GLN A 24 6.85 -5.64 -6.14
C GLN A 24 5.41 -6.20 -6.07
N PHE A 25 4.66 -5.82 -5.03
CA PHE A 25 3.39 -6.50 -4.72
C PHE A 25 2.32 -6.32 -5.81
N SER A 26 2.28 -5.16 -6.48
CA SER A 26 1.41 -4.94 -7.65
C SER A 26 1.67 -5.95 -8.76
N ASP A 27 2.94 -6.27 -9.00
CA ASP A 27 3.38 -7.06 -10.15
C ASP A 27 3.13 -8.56 -9.90
N GLY A 28 3.13 -8.97 -8.62
CA GLY A 28 2.82 -10.33 -8.19
C GLY A 28 1.33 -10.68 -8.11
N VAL A 29 0.45 -9.69 -7.89
CA VAL A 29 -1.01 -9.89 -7.79
C VAL A 29 -1.72 -9.60 -9.11
N GLY A 30 -1.15 -8.73 -9.94
CA GLY A 30 -1.67 -8.33 -11.24
C GLY A 30 -2.14 -6.87 -11.23
N TYR A 31 -1.72 -6.11 -12.25
CA TYR A 31 -1.98 -4.68 -12.37
C TYR A 31 -3.46 -4.30 -12.28
N SER A 32 -4.35 -5.14 -12.83
CA SER A 32 -5.79 -4.90 -12.86
C SER A 32 -6.43 -4.82 -11.47
N TRP A 33 -5.85 -5.45 -10.44
CA TRP A 33 -6.43 -5.44 -9.10
C TRP A 33 -6.51 -4.02 -8.53
N ILE A 34 -5.40 -3.28 -8.59
CA ILE A 34 -5.32 -1.92 -8.03
C ILE A 34 -6.10 -0.94 -8.90
N ASP A 35 -6.06 -1.12 -10.22
CA ASP A 35 -6.82 -0.26 -11.13
C ASP A 35 -8.33 -0.44 -10.90
N THR A 36 -8.80 -1.67 -10.72
CA THR A 36 -10.19 -1.96 -10.37
C THR A 36 -10.57 -1.34 -9.02
N LEU A 37 -9.66 -1.40 -8.03
CA LEU A 37 -9.92 -0.82 -6.72
C LEU A 37 -10.08 0.70 -6.79
N LYS A 38 -9.18 1.38 -7.52
CA LYS A 38 -9.28 2.83 -7.79
C LYS A 38 -10.59 3.17 -8.51
N GLU A 39 -10.99 2.38 -9.51
CA GLU A 39 -12.25 2.59 -10.23
C GLU A 39 -13.49 2.44 -9.35
N ILE A 40 -13.50 1.46 -8.44
CA ILE A 40 -14.60 1.26 -7.49
C ILE A 40 -14.66 2.44 -6.53
N VAL A 41 -13.53 2.78 -5.91
CA VAL A 41 -13.43 3.88 -4.96
C VAL A 41 -13.87 5.22 -5.58
N GLU A 42 -13.49 5.48 -6.82
CA GLU A 42 -13.86 6.69 -7.55
C GLU A 42 -15.38 6.81 -7.79
N LYS A 43 -16.08 5.67 -7.89
CA LYS A 43 -17.55 5.61 -8.02
C LYS A 43 -18.25 5.74 -6.68
N GLU A 44 -17.67 5.20 -5.62
CA GLU A 44 -18.27 5.12 -4.28
C GLU A 44 -18.03 6.36 -3.42
N VAL A 45 -16.95 7.11 -3.69
CA VAL A 45 -16.56 8.30 -2.91
C VAL A 45 -16.45 9.52 -3.82
N SER A 46 -17.33 10.50 -3.60
CA SER A 46 -17.29 11.77 -4.33
C SER A 46 -16.21 12.72 -3.80
N ASP A 47 -15.78 13.67 -4.64
CA ASP A 47 -14.85 14.73 -4.23
C ASP A 47 -15.42 15.55 -3.06
N GLU A 48 -16.73 15.80 -3.06
CA GLU A 48 -17.41 16.52 -1.99
C GLU A 48 -17.36 15.77 -0.66
N GLN A 49 -17.52 14.44 -0.67
CA GLN A 49 -17.37 13.61 0.53
C GLN A 49 -15.96 13.71 1.10
N LEU A 50 -14.94 13.66 0.24
CA LEU A 50 -13.55 13.78 0.66
C LEU A 50 -13.24 15.20 1.19
N VAL A 51 -13.67 16.26 0.51
CA VAL A 51 -13.52 17.66 0.97
C VAL A 51 -14.15 17.87 2.35
N ASN A 52 -15.27 17.19 2.61
CA ASN A 52 -15.99 17.27 3.88
C ASN A 52 -15.62 16.16 4.88
N ALA A 53 -14.59 15.34 4.61
CA ALA A 53 -14.27 14.16 5.41
C ALA A 53 -14.03 14.49 6.89
N LYS A 54 -13.45 15.65 7.19
CA LYS A 54 -13.19 16.13 8.57
C LYS A 54 -14.44 16.25 9.44
N TYR A 55 -15.61 16.45 8.84
CA TYR A 55 -16.88 16.55 9.58
C TYR A 55 -17.46 15.18 9.93
N ARG A 56 -17.10 14.14 9.14
CA ARG A 56 -17.52 12.75 9.39
C ARG A 56 -16.50 11.99 10.23
N PHE A 57 -15.22 12.21 9.97
CA PHE A 57 -14.09 11.56 10.62
C PHE A 57 -13.18 12.64 11.22
N SER A 58 -13.55 13.12 12.41
CA SER A 58 -12.82 14.17 13.15
C SER A 58 -11.45 13.72 13.64
N ILE A 59 -11.29 12.42 13.89
CA ILE A 59 -10.01 11.78 14.21
C ILE A 59 -9.49 10.99 13.01
N GLN A 60 -8.20 11.10 12.77
CA GLN A 60 -7.50 10.40 11.68
C GLN A 60 -8.20 10.58 10.33
N THR A 61 -8.46 11.83 9.94
CA THR A 61 -9.29 12.14 8.77
C THR A 61 -8.67 11.53 7.51
N PRO A 62 -9.45 10.79 6.69
CA PRO A 62 -8.98 10.27 5.41
C PRO A 62 -8.50 11.37 4.47
N THR A 63 -7.38 11.13 3.80
CA THR A 63 -6.73 12.09 2.89
C THR A 63 -6.88 11.72 1.42
N SER A 64 -7.34 10.50 1.14
CA SER A 64 -7.68 10.01 -0.19
C SER A 64 -9.08 9.38 -0.22
N LYS A 65 -9.66 9.23 -1.41
CA LYS A 65 -10.94 8.53 -1.59
C LYS A 65 -10.86 7.07 -1.14
N GLU A 66 -9.72 6.43 -1.37
CA GLU A 66 -9.49 5.03 -1.00
C GLU A 66 -9.47 4.88 0.52
N GLU A 67 -8.73 5.75 1.23
CA GLU A 67 -8.78 5.82 2.68
C GLU A 67 -10.18 6.10 3.20
N PHE A 68 -10.93 7.00 2.54
CA PHE A 68 -12.29 7.34 2.94
C PHE A 68 -13.23 6.13 2.81
N TYR A 69 -13.09 5.37 1.73
CA TYR A 69 -13.88 4.17 1.48
C TYR A 69 -13.61 3.12 2.57
N TYR A 70 -12.33 2.79 2.83
CA TYR A 70 -11.97 1.84 3.88
C TYR A 70 -12.35 2.33 5.27
N ARG A 71 -12.15 3.62 5.57
CA ARG A 71 -12.53 4.21 6.85
C ARG A 71 -14.05 4.17 7.06
N SER A 72 -14.84 4.30 6.00
CA SER A 72 -16.30 4.18 6.07
C SER A 72 -16.73 2.76 6.43
N ILE A 73 -16.14 1.74 5.80
CA ILE A 73 -16.40 0.33 6.13
C ILE A 73 -15.95 0.03 7.56
N PHE A 74 -14.75 0.49 7.95
CA PHE A 74 -14.24 0.30 9.30
C PHE A 74 -15.18 0.91 10.35
N ALA A 75 -15.65 2.14 10.14
CA ALA A 75 -16.54 2.83 11.07
C ALA A 75 -17.93 2.20 11.16
N GLU A 76 -18.40 1.51 10.11
CA GLU A 76 -19.65 0.75 10.13
C GLU A 76 -19.56 -0.46 11.08
N HIS A 77 -18.42 -1.14 11.10
CA HIS A 77 -18.18 -2.29 11.97
C HIS A 77 -17.68 -1.91 13.37
N PHE A 78 -16.90 -0.82 13.47
CA PHE A 78 -16.21 -0.38 14.68
C PHE A 78 -16.41 1.13 14.90
N PRO A 79 -17.58 1.56 15.39
CA PRO A 79 -17.98 2.97 15.40
C PRO A 79 -17.29 3.83 16.48
N SER A 80 -16.48 3.24 17.36
CA SER A 80 -15.87 3.95 18.48
C SER A 80 -14.55 4.63 18.09
N ASP A 81 -14.31 5.82 18.66
CA ASP A 81 -13.04 6.52 18.53
C ASP A 81 -11.85 5.70 19.02
N ALA A 82 -12.03 4.93 20.11
CA ALA A 82 -11.01 4.05 20.64
C ALA A 82 -10.54 3.00 19.61
N ALA A 83 -11.47 2.41 18.86
CA ALA A 83 -11.14 1.45 17.81
C ALA A 83 -10.39 2.10 16.66
N ALA A 84 -10.79 3.31 16.23
CA ALA A 84 -10.09 4.05 15.19
C ALA A 84 -8.64 4.35 15.63
N LEU A 85 -8.44 4.81 16.86
CA LEU A 85 -7.12 5.10 17.42
C LEU A 85 -6.22 3.87 17.59
N CYS A 86 -6.75 2.65 17.52
CA CYS A 86 -5.94 1.43 17.45
C CYS A 86 -5.30 1.19 16.07
N VAL A 87 -5.72 1.93 15.03
CA VAL A 87 -5.15 1.87 13.68
C VAL A 87 -4.23 3.08 13.49
N PRO A 88 -2.90 2.90 13.40
CA PRO A 88 -2.00 4.02 13.13
C PRO A 88 -2.29 4.66 11.77
N GLN A 89 -2.33 6.00 11.72
CA GLN A 89 -2.40 6.76 10.47
C GLN A 89 -1.06 7.50 10.30
N GLU A 90 -0.14 6.87 9.58
CA GLU A 90 1.21 7.37 9.37
C GLU A 90 1.53 7.37 7.87
N ALA A 91 2.43 8.26 7.45
CA ALA A 91 2.93 8.25 6.08
C ALA A 91 3.73 6.95 5.86
N SER A 92 3.34 6.21 4.82
CA SER A 92 3.93 4.93 4.46
C SER A 92 4.02 4.84 2.94
N VAL A 93 5.03 4.13 2.43
CA VAL A 93 5.08 3.67 1.04
C VAL A 93 5.18 2.15 1.06
N ALA A 94 4.21 1.51 0.42
CA ALA A 94 4.02 0.06 0.44
C ALA A 94 4.07 -0.52 1.88
N CYS A 95 4.99 -1.44 2.15
CA CYS A 95 5.14 -2.09 3.46
C CYS A 95 6.19 -1.41 4.37
N SER A 96 6.53 -0.15 4.11
CA SER A 96 7.62 0.53 4.80
C SER A 96 7.11 1.60 5.77
N THR A 97 7.70 1.67 6.95
CA THR A 97 7.38 2.72 7.93
C THR A 97 7.78 4.10 7.45
N GLN A 98 7.27 5.15 8.08
CA GLN A 98 7.67 6.54 7.83
C GLN A 98 9.20 6.75 7.84
N ILE A 99 9.93 6.01 8.69
CA ILE A 99 11.41 6.04 8.75
C ILE A 99 12.06 5.71 7.40
N ALA A 100 11.46 4.83 6.61
CA ALA A 100 12.00 4.47 5.29
C ALA A 100 11.90 5.63 4.29
N LEU A 101 10.91 6.51 4.45
CA LEU A 101 10.75 7.72 3.63
C LEU A 101 11.81 8.77 3.96
N GLU A 102 12.40 8.72 5.15
CA GLU A 102 13.47 9.63 5.55
C GLU A 102 14.81 9.26 4.91
N TRP A 103 15.00 7.99 4.54
CA TRP A 103 16.27 7.45 4.06
C TRP A 103 16.52 7.69 2.57
N ASP A 104 15.49 8.01 1.79
CA ASP A 104 15.62 8.23 0.36
C ASP A 104 14.60 9.27 -0.15
N GLU A 105 15.13 10.36 -0.71
CA GLU A 105 14.34 11.49 -1.22
C GLU A 105 13.43 11.11 -2.41
N ALA A 106 13.76 10.05 -3.16
CA ALA A 106 12.92 9.57 -4.25
C ALA A 106 11.57 9.03 -3.73
N PHE A 107 11.55 8.41 -2.55
CA PHE A 107 10.32 7.90 -1.93
C PHE A 107 9.48 9.01 -1.26
N LYS A 108 10.07 10.14 -0.87
CA LYS A 108 9.34 11.26 -0.26
C LYS A 108 8.26 11.85 -1.15
N ASN A 109 8.46 11.79 -2.47
CA ASN A 109 7.55 12.36 -3.47
C ASN A 109 6.74 11.29 -4.22
N MET A 110 6.90 10.01 -3.89
CA MET A 110 6.20 8.90 -4.53
C MET A 110 5.14 8.30 -3.59
N ASN A 111 3.93 8.83 -3.67
CA ASN A 111 2.77 8.30 -2.95
C ASN A 111 1.97 7.34 -3.85
N ASP A 112 2.63 6.31 -4.38
CA ASP A 112 1.96 5.23 -5.10
C ASP A 112 1.77 4.02 -4.17
N PRO A 113 0.55 3.79 -3.64
CA PRO A 113 0.29 2.69 -2.72
C PRO A 113 0.44 1.31 -3.39
N SER A 114 0.51 1.27 -4.72
CA SER A 114 0.67 0.01 -5.46
C SER A 114 2.05 -0.62 -5.30
N GLY A 115 3.06 0.21 -4.99
CA GLY A 115 4.45 -0.23 -5.10
C GLY A 115 4.76 -0.75 -6.50
N ARG A 116 4.18 -0.20 -7.57
CA ARG A 116 4.60 -0.54 -8.93
C ARG A 116 6.08 -0.21 -9.10
N ALA A 117 6.76 -1.04 -9.88
CA ALA A 117 8.15 -0.78 -10.26
C ALA A 117 8.31 0.65 -10.78
N VAL A 118 8.98 1.48 -9.99
CA VAL A 118 9.53 2.74 -10.47
C VAL A 118 10.59 2.37 -11.50
N ALA A 119 10.58 3.01 -12.66
CA ALA A 119 11.60 2.79 -13.68
C ALA A 119 13.00 2.84 -13.01
N ASN A 120 13.83 1.83 -13.30
CA ASN A 120 15.21 1.63 -12.81
C ASN A 120 15.44 0.87 -11.48
N VAL A 121 14.42 0.23 -10.87
CA VAL A 121 14.62 -0.63 -9.68
C VAL A 121 14.89 -2.11 -10.02
N HIS A 122 14.49 -2.55 -11.22
CA HIS A 122 14.65 -3.93 -11.69
C HIS A 122 15.45 -3.95 -13.00
N ASP A 123 16.40 -4.90 -13.11
CA ASP A 123 17.23 -5.07 -14.31
C ASP A 123 16.44 -5.57 -15.53
N GLU A 124 15.32 -6.25 -15.30
CA GLU A 124 14.37 -6.69 -16.33
C GLU A 124 12.94 -6.37 -15.87
N ALA A 125 12.16 -5.72 -16.73
CA ALA A 125 10.72 -5.59 -16.59
C ALA A 125 10.05 -6.63 -17.49
N TYR A 126 9.02 -7.32 -16.98
CA TYR A 126 8.20 -8.24 -17.76
C TYR A 126 7.09 -7.50 -18.52
#